data_AF-A0A4P9T162-F1
#
_entry.id   AF-A0A4P9T162-F1
#
_cell.length_a   1.000
_cell.length_b   1.000
_cell.length_c   1.000
_cell.angle_alpha   90.00
_cell.angle_beta   90.00
_cell.angle_gamma   90.00
#
_symmetry.space_group_name_H-M   'P 1'
#
loop_
_entity.id
_entity.type
_entity.pdbx_description
1 polymer ?
#
loop_
_entity_poly.entity_id
_entity_poly.type
_entity_poly.pdbx_seq_one_letter_code
_entity_poly.pdbx_strand_id
1 'polypeptide(L)'
;MESLLNRLYDALGLDAPEDEPLLIIDDGIQVYFNESDHTLEMCCPFMPLPDDILTLQHFLRLNYTSAVTIGADADNTALVALYRLPQTSTEEEALTGFELFISNVKQLKEHYA
;
A
#
# COMPACT_ATOMS: atom_id res chain seq x y z
N MET A 1 4.07 -18.66 15.44
CA MET A 1 4.76 -17.39 15.13
C MET A 1 3.67 -16.48 14.61
N GLU A 2 3.48 -15.35 15.27
CA GLU A 2 2.49 -14.37 14.85
C GLU A 2 2.95 -13.70 13.54
N SER A 3 2.03 -13.51 12.60
CA SER A 3 2.38 -12.94 11.31
C SER A 3 2.76 -11.45 11.45
N LEU A 4 3.47 -10.91 10.46
CA LEU A 4 3.81 -9.48 10.48
C LEU A 4 2.55 -8.61 10.45
N LEU A 5 1.51 -9.07 9.74
CA LEU A 5 0.22 -8.38 9.71
C LEU A 5 -0.40 -8.27 11.10
N ASN A 6 -0.50 -9.38 11.85
CA ASN A 6 -1.09 -9.36 13.19
C ASN A 6 -0.31 -8.42 14.13
N ARG A 7 1.02 -8.47 14.09
CA ARG A 7 1.87 -7.54 14.87
C ARG A 7 1.62 -6.08 14.50
N LEU A 8 1.38 -5.78 13.21
CA LEU A 8 1.01 -4.44 12.79
C LEU A 8 -0.34 -4.01 13.37
N TYR A 9 -1.36 -4.88 13.34
CA TYR A 9 -2.67 -4.61 13.94
C TYR A 9 -2.57 -4.36 15.45
N ASP A 10 -1.85 -5.23 16.17
CA ASP A 10 -1.62 -5.08 17.61
C ASP A 10 -0.92 -3.76 17.93
N ALA A 11 0.10 -3.39 17.14
CA ALA A 11 0.84 -2.15 17.32
C ALA A 11 0.01 -0.89 17.01
N LEU A 12 -0.99 -1.02 16.13
CA LEU A 12 -2.00 0.00 15.88
C LEU A 12 -3.14 -0.01 16.93
N GLY A 13 -3.15 -0.97 17.86
CA GLY A 13 -4.20 -1.15 18.86
C GLY A 13 -5.53 -1.62 18.27
N LEU A 14 -5.47 -2.39 17.19
CA LEU A 14 -6.62 -2.91 16.44
C LEU A 14 -6.68 -4.43 16.53
N ASP A 15 -7.89 -4.99 16.51
CA ASP A 15 -8.06 -6.43 16.34
C ASP A 15 -7.85 -6.80 14.85
N ALA A 16 -7.10 -7.86 14.59
CA ALA A 16 -6.95 -8.38 13.24
C ALA A 16 -8.30 -8.87 12.69
N PRO A 17 -8.66 -8.54 11.44
CA PRO A 17 -9.93 -8.93 10.85
C PRO A 17 -10.00 -10.44 10.60
N GLU A 18 -11.21 -11.01 10.69
CA GLU A 18 -11.44 -12.44 10.42
C GLU A 18 -11.40 -12.78 8.92
N ASP A 19 -11.69 -11.80 8.05
CA ASP A 19 -11.80 -11.94 6.59
C ASP A 19 -10.67 -11.16 5.86
N GLU A 20 -11.00 -10.45 4.77
CA GLU A 20 -10.04 -9.68 3.99
C GLU A 20 -9.46 -8.51 4.80
N PRO A 21 -8.14 -8.46 4.99
CA PRO A 21 -7.53 -7.39 5.78
C PRO A 21 -7.54 -6.07 5.02
N LEU A 22 -8.35 -5.13 5.53
CA LEU A 22 -8.53 -3.78 5.01
C LEU A 22 -8.50 -2.77 6.16
N LEU A 23 -7.68 -1.75 6.04
CA LEU A 23 -7.72 -0.56 6.89
C LEU A 23 -8.22 0.65 6.11
N ILE A 24 -9.15 1.40 6.71
CA ILE A 24 -9.63 2.67 6.17
C ILE A 24 -9.08 3.79 7.04
N ILE A 25 -8.36 4.71 6.42
CA ILE A 25 -7.61 5.77 7.09
C ILE A 25 -8.13 7.13 6.60
N ASP A 26 -8.32 8.05 7.55
CA ASP A 26 -8.91 9.37 7.34
C ASP A 26 -10.24 9.29 6.52
N ASP A 27 -10.41 10.19 5.54
CA ASP A 27 -11.61 10.31 4.71
C ASP A 27 -11.64 9.32 3.51
N GLY A 28 -11.03 8.14 3.62
CA GLY A 28 -11.23 7.05 2.66
C GLY A 28 -9.98 6.49 1.96
N ILE A 29 -8.81 6.57 2.59
CA ILE A 29 -7.65 5.80 2.11
C ILE A 29 -7.86 4.34 2.52
N GLN A 30 -8.13 3.49 1.52
CA GLN A 30 -8.32 2.06 1.70
C GLN A 30 -6.98 1.35 1.47
N VAL A 31 -6.44 0.76 2.53
CA VAL A 31 -5.22 -0.05 2.49
C VAL A 31 -5.57 -1.51 2.61
N TYR A 32 -5.36 -2.23 1.52
CA TYR A 32 -5.49 -3.67 1.45
C TYR A 32 -4.17 -4.31 1.83
N PHE A 33 -4.22 -5.43 2.52
CA PHE A 33 -3.03 -6.20 2.89
C PHE A 33 -3.04 -7.55 2.17
N ASN A 34 -1.90 -7.89 1.59
CA ASN A 34 -1.67 -9.19 0.99
C ASN A 34 -0.48 -9.84 1.69
N GLU A 35 -0.77 -10.85 2.50
CA GLU A 35 0.21 -11.57 3.28
C GLU A 35 0.58 -12.89 2.60
N SER A 36 1.87 -13.13 2.46
CA SER A 36 2.44 -14.42 2.05
C SER A 36 3.47 -14.89 3.07
N ASP A 37 3.98 -16.11 2.90
CA ASP A 37 5.04 -16.69 3.74
C ASP A 37 6.33 -15.84 3.80
N HIS A 38 6.52 -14.93 2.84
CA HIS A 38 7.77 -14.19 2.69
C HIS A 38 7.61 -12.68 2.82
N THR A 39 6.42 -12.15 2.50
CA THR A 39 6.20 -10.72 2.46
C THR A 39 4.85 -10.33 3.03
N LEU A 40 4.80 -9.14 3.62
CA LEU A 40 3.58 -8.37 3.78
C LEU A 40 3.57 -7.28 2.71
N GLU A 41 2.55 -7.27 1.87
CA GLU A 41 2.31 -6.23 0.88
C GLU A 41 1.13 -5.36 1.30
N MET A 42 1.31 -4.05 1.20
CA MET A 42 0.28 -3.03 1.40
C MET A 42 -0.07 -2.41 0.06
N CYS A 43 -1.35 -2.35 -0.26
CA CYS A 43 -1.86 -1.90 -1.55
C CYS A 43 -2.92 -0.80 -1.35
N CYS A 44 -2.87 0.26 -2.15
CA CYS A 44 -3.90 1.29 -2.16
C CYS A 44 -4.16 1.78 -3.58
N PRO A 45 -5.35 1.53 -4.15
CA PRO A 45 -5.81 2.20 -5.35
C PRO A 45 -5.93 3.71 -5.10
N PHE A 46 -5.34 4.52 -5.99
CA PHE A 46 -5.32 5.97 -5.80
C PHE A 46 -5.93 6.78 -6.94
N MET A 47 -5.99 6.24 -8.16
CA MET A 47 -6.70 6.87 -9.28
C MET A 47 -7.08 5.83 -10.35
N PRO A 48 -8.04 6.13 -11.25
CA PRO A 48 -8.28 5.30 -12.43
C PRO A 48 -7.02 5.14 -13.30
N LEU A 49 -6.88 4.00 -13.96
CA LEU A 49 -5.76 3.77 -14.87
C LEU A 49 -5.85 4.75 -16.06
N PRO A 50 -4.85 5.62 -16.28
CA PRO A 50 -4.85 6.53 -17.42
C PRO A 50 -4.70 5.75 -18.74
N ASP A 51 -5.38 6.22 -19.78
CA ASP A 51 -5.36 5.63 -21.12
C ASP A 51 -4.34 6.31 -22.06
N ASP A 52 -3.64 7.35 -21.59
CA ASP A 52 -2.64 8.08 -22.36
C ASP A 52 -1.19 7.68 -22.02
N ILE A 53 -0.37 7.59 -23.07
CA ILE A 53 1.02 7.12 -22.98
C ILE A 53 1.89 8.06 -22.13
N LEU A 54 1.64 9.37 -22.14
CA LEU A 54 2.50 10.33 -21.46
C LEU A 54 2.35 10.23 -19.95
N THR A 55 1.11 10.10 -19.46
CA THR A 55 0.81 9.86 -18.05
C THR A 55 1.32 8.50 -17.60
N LEU A 56 1.16 7.44 -18.39
CA LEU A 56 1.74 6.13 -18.09
C LEU A 56 3.27 6.19 -17.97
N GLN A 57 3.96 6.85 -18.90
CA GLN A 57 5.41 7.05 -18.83
C GLN A 57 5.83 7.89 -17.62
N HIS A 58 5.02 8.84 -17.19
CA HIS A 58 5.28 9.63 -15.98
C HIS A 58 5.26 8.72 -14.74
N PHE A 59 4.23 7.88 -14.56
CA PHE A 59 4.17 6.96 -13.42
C PHE A 59 5.26 5.89 -13.44
N LEU A 60 5.62 5.37 -14.63
CA LEU A 60 6.76 4.47 -14.76
C LEU A 60 8.08 5.13 -14.34
N ARG A 61 8.24 6.45 -14.56
CA ARG A 61 9.43 7.19 -14.10
C ARG A 61 9.42 7.39 -12.59
N LEU A 62 8.27 7.64 -11.98
CA LEU A 62 8.15 7.80 -10.53
C LEU A 62 8.62 6.57 -9.75
N ASN A 63 8.48 5.37 -10.31
CA ASN A 63 8.98 4.13 -9.70
C ASN A 63 10.50 4.10 -9.44
N TYR A 64 11.28 4.97 -10.08
CA TYR A 64 12.74 5.04 -9.85
C TYR A 64 13.12 5.96 -8.69
N THR A 65 12.19 6.76 -8.16
CA THR A 65 12.47 7.76 -7.12
C THR A 65 11.51 7.69 -5.93
N SER A 66 10.35 7.07 -6.11
CA SER A 66 9.33 6.94 -5.08
C SER A 66 9.69 5.88 -4.04
N ALA A 67 9.25 6.10 -2.80
CA ALA A 67 9.34 5.09 -1.74
C ALA A 67 8.32 3.95 -1.92
N VAL A 68 7.28 4.17 -2.73
CA VAL A 68 6.25 3.19 -3.06
C VAL A 68 6.36 2.79 -4.53
N THR A 69 6.03 1.55 -4.84
CA THR A 69 5.91 1.08 -6.23
C THR A 69 4.50 1.40 -6.73
N ILE A 70 4.39 1.88 -7.95
CA ILE A 70 3.14 2.18 -8.65
C ILE A 70 2.96 1.13 -9.75
N GLY A 71 1.82 0.44 -9.71
CA GLY A 71 1.41 -0.55 -10.70
C GLY A 71 -0.03 -0.35 -11.14
N ALA A 72 -0.52 -1.24 -11.99
CA ALA A 72 -1.93 -1.38 -12.31
C ALA A 72 -2.52 -2.55 -11.50
N ASP A 73 -3.82 -2.49 -11.21
CA ASP A 73 -4.57 -3.62 -10.69
C ASP A 73 -4.72 -4.75 -11.73
N ALA A 74 -5.18 -5.91 -11.30
CA ALA A 74 -5.33 -7.08 -12.18
C ALA A 74 -6.32 -6.85 -13.33
N ASP A 75 -7.32 -6.01 -13.12
CA ASP A 75 -8.37 -5.69 -14.09
C ASP A 75 -8.01 -4.52 -15.01
N ASN A 76 -6.84 -3.89 -14.83
CA ASN A 76 -6.39 -2.69 -15.54
C ASN A 76 -7.40 -1.53 -15.47
N THR A 77 -8.00 -1.33 -14.29
CA THR A 77 -8.96 -0.26 -14.02
C THR A 77 -8.40 0.88 -13.18
N ALA A 78 -7.36 0.61 -12.38
CA ALA A 78 -6.80 1.58 -11.44
C ALA A 78 -5.27 1.53 -11.36
N LEU A 79 -4.66 2.68 -11.09
CA LEU A 79 -3.31 2.71 -10.56
C LEU A 79 -3.31 2.44 -9.06
N VAL A 80 -2.38 1.58 -8.64
CA VAL A 80 -2.24 1.08 -7.27
C VAL A 80 -0.85 1.41 -6.76
N ALA A 81 -0.78 2.02 -5.58
CA ALA A 81 0.45 2.17 -4.82
C ALA A 81 0.69 0.91 -3.98
N LEU A 82 1.94 0.46 -3.95
CA LEU A 82 2.39 -0.79 -3.35
C LEU A 82 3.59 -0.55 -2.44
N TYR A 83 3.61 -1.18 -1.28
CA TYR A 83 4.78 -1.24 -0.41
C TYR A 83 4.92 -2.64 0.18
N ARG A 84 6.15 -3.19 0.12
CA ARG A 84 6.42 -4.58 0.53
C ARG A 84 7.46 -4.61 1.63
N LEU A 85 7.17 -5.39 2.66
CA LEU A 85 8.08 -5.70 3.75
C LEU A 85 8.33 -7.21 3.80
N PRO A 86 9.56 -7.66 4.10
CA PRO A 86 9.80 -9.06 4.43
C PRO A 86 9.01 -9.47 5.68
N GLN A 87 8.50 -10.70 5.74
CA GLN A 87 7.85 -11.23 6.96
C GLN A 87 8.78 -11.25 8.18
N THR A 88 10.10 -11.28 7.95
CA THR A 88 11.11 -11.20 9.00
C THR A 88 11.27 -9.80 9.60
N SER A 89 10.57 -8.79 9.09
CA SER A 89 10.63 -7.44 9.64
C SER A 89 10.14 -7.37 11.08
N THR A 90 10.64 -6.37 11.78
CA THR A 90 10.20 -6.06 13.13
C THR A 90 8.86 -5.34 13.11
N GLU A 91 8.19 -5.31 14.26
CA GLU A 91 6.95 -4.54 14.42
C GLU A 91 7.17 -3.03 14.18
N GLU A 92 8.28 -2.48 14.67
CA GLU A 92 8.67 -1.08 14.46
C GLU A 92 8.91 -0.77 12.97
N GLU A 93 9.54 -1.69 12.23
CA GLU A 93 9.71 -1.58 10.78
C GLU A 93 8.37 -1.62 10.04
N ALA A 94 7.42 -2.46 10.49
CA ALA A 94 6.08 -2.53 9.91
C ALA A 94 5.31 -1.23 10.13
N LEU A 95 5.31 -0.68 11.34
CA LEU A 95 4.68 0.60 11.64
C LEU A 95 5.29 1.73 10.82
N THR A 96 6.62 1.83 10.81
CA THR A 96 7.33 2.88 10.06
C THR A 96 7.04 2.78 8.55
N GLY A 97 7.05 1.55 8.01
CA GLY A 97 6.72 1.28 6.62
C GLY A 97 5.27 1.62 6.28
N PHE A 98 4.33 1.32 7.19
CA PHE A 98 2.93 1.67 7.04
C PHE A 98 2.73 3.19 7.03
N GLU A 99 3.29 3.93 7.99
CA GLU A 99 3.22 5.40 8.02
C GLU A 99 3.81 6.05 6.76
N LEU A 100 4.96 5.55 6.30
CA LEU A 100 5.58 6.00 5.06
C LEU A 100 4.67 5.75 3.86
N PHE A 101 4.06 4.55 3.78
CA PHE A 101 3.12 4.19 2.72
C PHE A 101 1.93 5.14 2.69
N ILE A 102 1.29 5.39 3.85
CA ILE A 102 0.16 6.31 3.96
C ILE A 102 0.54 7.73 3.52
N SER A 103 1.69 8.23 3.95
CA SER A 103 2.17 9.56 3.58
C SER A 103 2.35 9.69 2.05
N ASN A 104 2.93 8.69 1.40
CA ASN A 104 3.08 8.68 -0.06
C ASN A 104 1.73 8.58 -0.79
N VAL A 105 0.81 7.75 -0.31
CA VAL A 105 -0.53 7.62 -0.88
C VAL A 105 -1.31 8.93 -0.76
N LYS A 106 -1.22 9.64 0.37
CA LYS A 106 -1.82 10.97 0.55
C LYS A 106 -1.31 11.95 -0.52
N GLN A 107 0.00 12.02 -0.70
CA GLN A 107 0.61 12.89 -1.72
C GLN A 107 0.16 12.54 -3.14
N LEU A 108 0.07 11.25 -3.47
CA LEU A 108 -0.43 10.79 -4.77
C LEU A 108 -1.90 11.19 -4.97
N LYS A 109 -2.77 10.95 -3.98
CA LYS A 109 -4.19 11.32 -4.07
C LYS A 109 -4.37 12.84 -4.17
N GLU A 110 -3.63 13.63 -3.40
CA GLU A 110 -3.69 15.10 -3.47
C GLU A 110 -3.29 15.65 -4.85
N HIS A 111 -2.37 14.99 -5.56
CA HIS A 111 -1.90 15.44 -6.87
C HIS A 111 -2.73 14.88 -8.04
N TYR A 112 -3.37 13.73 -7.88
CA TYR A 112 -3.91 12.95 -9.01
C TYR A 112 -5.34 12.43 -8.85
N ALA A 113 -5.95 12.46 -7.65
CA ALA A 113 -7.32 11.99 -7.42
C ALA A 113 -8.38 13.06 -7.68
#